data_AF-A0A417CIW3-F1
#
_entry.id   AF-A0A417CIW3-F1
#
_cell.length_a   1.000
_cell.length_b   1.000
_cell.length_c   1.000
_cell.angle_alpha   90.00
_cell.angle_beta   90.00
_cell.angle_gamma   90.00
#
_symmetry.space_group_name_H-M   'P 1'
#
loop_
_entity.id
_entity.type
_entity.pdbx_description
1 polymer ?
#
loop_
_entity_poly.entity_id
_entity_poly.type
_entity_poly.pdbx_seq_one_letter_code
_entity_poly.pdbx_strand_id
1 'polypeptide(L)'
;MEKERDMRYEKFQTTGQERVRLACALEGLFLTNECEEEKKTAYGQYLKRRIRPAMEALIREENVGKMELLESFGWFGAEELENFICTARRERKLESLVWLMRLKDQKYGYKEKKFDL
;
A
#
# COMPACT_ATOMS: atom_id res chain seq x y z
N MET A 1 -19.29 12.29 11.31
CA MET A 1 -18.64 12.86 10.12
C MET A 1 -17.31 13.56 10.44
N GLU A 2 -17.23 14.67 11.18
CA GLU A 2 -15.93 15.32 11.51
C GLU A 2 -15.24 14.75 12.76
N LYS A 3 -15.98 14.56 13.86
CA LYS A 3 -15.47 13.99 15.11
C LYS A 3 -14.82 12.60 14.96
N GLU A 4 -15.33 11.76 14.05
CA GLU A 4 -14.72 10.46 13.76
C GLU A 4 -13.39 10.57 13.03
N ARG A 5 -13.20 11.62 12.20
CA ARG A 5 -11.93 11.89 11.49
C ARG A 5 -10.86 12.37 12.46
N ASP A 6 -11.20 13.30 13.35
CA ASP A 6 -10.27 13.77 14.38
C ASP A 6 -9.96 12.69 15.40
N MET A 7 -10.95 11.89 15.82
CA MET A 7 -10.71 10.74 16.70
C MET A 7 -9.81 9.68 16.04
N ARG A 8 -9.86 9.50 14.71
CA ARG A 8 -8.93 8.63 13.96
C ARG A 8 -7.53 9.20 13.89
N TYR A 9 -7.37 10.51 13.67
CA TYR A 9 -6.07 11.18 13.65
C TYR A 9 -5.42 11.15 15.05
N GLU A 10 -6.21 11.38 16.10
CA GLU A 10 -5.77 11.26 17.48
C GLU A 10 -5.38 9.82 17.82
N LYS A 11 -6.16 8.82 17.40
CA LYS A 11 -5.78 7.40 17.53
C LYS A 11 -4.50 7.08 16.78
N PHE A 12 -4.28 7.62 15.59
CA PHE A 12 -3.04 7.45 14.84
C PHE A 12 -1.83 8.02 15.59
N GLN A 13 -1.99 9.13 16.32
CA GLN A 13 -0.90 9.72 17.11
C GLN A 13 -0.66 9.02 18.45
N THR A 14 -1.71 8.57 19.12
CA THR A 14 -1.66 8.04 20.50
C THR A 14 -1.47 6.52 20.56
N THR A 15 -1.80 5.79 19.50
CA THR A 15 -1.71 4.32 19.48
C THR A 15 -0.27 3.83 19.32
N GLY A 16 0.18 2.99 20.25
CA GLY A 16 1.45 2.25 20.15
C GLY A 16 1.38 0.96 19.31
N GLN A 17 0.18 0.50 18.94
CA GLN A 17 0.00 -0.69 18.10
C GLN A 17 0.21 -0.35 16.62
N GLU A 18 1.30 -0.84 16.03
CA GLU A 18 1.68 -0.53 14.64
C GLU A 18 0.60 -0.93 13.63
N ARG A 19 -0.09 -2.06 13.82
CA ARG A 19 -1.16 -2.51 12.92
C ARG A 19 -2.34 -1.54 12.88
N VAL A 20 -2.78 -1.07 14.04
CA VAL A 20 -3.89 -0.11 14.15
C VAL A 20 -3.47 1.23 13.56
N ARG A 21 -2.24 1.67 13.82
CA ARG A 21 -1.69 2.90 13.25
C ARG A 21 -1.62 2.84 11.71
N LEU A 22 -1.22 1.69 11.16
CA LEU A 22 -1.20 1.46 9.72
C LEU A 22 -2.60 1.49 9.10
N ALA A 23 -3.56 0.78 9.71
CA ALA A 23 -4.95 0.77 9.24
C ALA A 23 -5.56 2.18 9.25
N CYS A 24 -5.36 2.94 10.33
CA CYS A 24 -5.79 4.34 10.41
C CYS A 24 -5.15 5.22 9.34
N ALA A 25 -3.86 5.03 9.05
CA ALA A 25 -3.17 5.80 8.01
C ALA A 25 -3.68 5.47 6.61
N LEU A 26 -3.92 4.19 6.32
CA LEU A 26 -4.53 3.74 5.06
C LEU A 26 -5.93 4.36 4.91
N GLU A 27 -6.82 4.15 5.88
CA GLU A 27 -8.18 4.73 5.86
C GLU A 27 -8.15 6.25 5.68
N GLY A 28 -7.29 6.96 6.43
CA GLY A 28 -7.16 8.41 6.37
C GLY A 28 -6.66 8.93 5.02
N LEU A 29 -5.78 8.18 4.35
CA LEU A 29 -5.31 8.52 3.00
C LEU A 29 -6.39 8.29 1.93
N PHE A 30 -7.18 7.22 2.05
CA PHE A 30 -8.20 6.84 1.06
C PHE A 30 -9.52 7.61 1.19
N LEU A 31 -9.75 8.33 2.30
CA LEU A 31 -10.91 9.20 2.45
C LEU A 31 -10.78 10.43 1.53
N THR A 32 -11.28 10.29 0.31
CA THR A 32 -11.35 11.33 -0.71
C THR A 32 -12.31 12.46 -0.28
N ASN A 33 -11.90 13.69 -0.56
CA ASN A 33 -12.67 14.96 -0.57
C ASN A 33 -12.84 15.88 0.65
N GLU A 34 -12.53 15.52 1.91
CA GLU A 34 -12.75 16.49 3.02
C GLU A 34 -11.77 16.39 4.20
N CYS A 35 -10.54 15.95 3.97
CA CYS A 35 -9.52 15.93 5.02
C CYS A 35 -8.47 17.00 4.72
N GLU A 36 -8.12 17.79 5.74
CA GLU A 36 -7.05 18.81 5.68
C GLU A 36 -5.80 18.23 5.02
N GLU A 37 -5.23 18.96 4.06
CA GLU A 37 -4.03 18.52 3.32
C GLU A 37 -2.86 18.18 4.24
N GLU A 38 -2.75 18.83 5.40
CA GLU A 38 -1.76 18.52 6.42
C GLU A 38 -1.90 17.09 6.97
N LYS A 39 -3.13 16.67 7.29
CA LYS A 39 -3.40 15.31 7.80
C LYS A 39 -3.12 14.26 6.72
N LYS A 40 -3.53 14.52 5.46
CA LYS A 40 -3.21 13.65 4.32
C LYS A 40 -1.71 13.52 4.09
N THR A 41 -0.99 14.64 4.18
CA THR A 41 0.46 14.65 4.04
C THR A 41 1.14 13.83 5.15
N ALA A 42 0.67 13.96 6.39
CA ALA A 42 1.18 13.16 7.51
C ALA A 42 0.95 11.66 7.31
N TYR A 43 -0.25 11.26 6.87
CA TYR A 43 -0.55 9.85 6.54
C TYR A 43 0.32 9.36 5.38
N GLY A 44 0.45 10.13 4.31
CA GLY A 44 1.27 9.80 3.16
C GLY A 44 2.75 9.64 3.51
N GLN A 45 3.33 10.54 4.32
CA GLN A 45 4.71 10.42 4.77
C GLN A 45 4.94 9.18 5.64
N TYR A 46 3.99 8.85 6.52
CA TYR A 46 4.06 7.63 7.33
C TYR A 46 4.00 6.37 6.45
N LEU A 47 3.03 6.29 5.54
CA LEU A 47 2.84 5.16 4.64
C LEU A 47 4.02 5.00 3.68
N LYS A 48 4.60 6.09 3.18
CA LYS A 48 5.82 6.05 2.34
C LYS A 48 7.00 5.39 3.06
N ARG A 49 7.21 5.70 4.35
CA ARG A 49 8.25 5.05 5.17
C ARG A 49 7.94 3.59 5.49
N ARG A 50 6.68 3.19 5.35
CA ARG A 50 6.14 1.88 5.72
C ARG A 50 5.42 1.24 4.53
N ILE A 51 5.94 1.45 3.31
CA ILE A 51 5.26 1.01 2.10
C ILE A 51 5.13 -0.51 2.02
N ARG A 52 6.13 -1.24 2.53
CA ARG A 52 6.09 -2.71 2.58
C ARG A 52 4.92 -3.23 3.42
N PRO A 53 4.82 -2.90 4.73
CA PRO A 53 3.69 -3.36 5.53
C PRO A 53 2.35 -2.78 5.07
N ALA A 54 2.32 -1.56 4.53
CA ALA A 54 1.11 -0.98 3.93
C ALA A 54 0.59 -1.82 2.76
N MET A 55 1.44 -2.10 1.77
CA MET A 55 1.07 -2.88 0.61
C MET A 55 0.75 -4.33 0.99
N GLU A 56 1.51 -4.94 1.89
CA GLU A 56 1.20 -6.30 2.37
C GLU A 56 -0.16 -6.38 3.08
N ALA A 57 -0.55 -5.37 3.86
CA ALA A 57 -1.88 -5.33 4.46
C ALA A 57 -2.97 -5.29 3.39
N LEU A 58 -2.79 -4.47 2.35
CA LEU A 58 -3.73 -4.41 1.23
C LEU A 58 -3.78 -5.71 0.41
N ILE A 59 -2.64 -6.39 0.23
CA ILE A 59 -2.57 -7.70 -0.40
C ILE A 59 -3.37 -8.72 0.41
N ARG A 60 -3.24 -8.70 1.74
CA ARG A 60 -4.01 -9.60 2.63
C ARG A 60 -5.51 -9.38 2.53
N GLU A 61 -5.92 -8.13 2.37
CA GLU A 61 -7.31 -7.71 2.18
C GLU A 61 -7.82 -7.91 0.74
N GLU A 62 -6.97 -8.32 -0.21
CA GLU A 62 -7.26 -8.37 -1.65
C GLU A 62 -7.80 -7.05 -2.23
N ASN A 63 -7.38 -5.93 -1.64
CA ASN A 63 -7.91 -4.62 -2.00
C ASN A 63 -7.09 -3.97 -3.12
N VAL A 64 -7.27 -4.46 -4.35
CA VAL A 64 -6.53 -4.01 -5.53
C VAL A 64 -6.68 -2.51 -5.79
N GLY A 65 -7.89 -1.94 -5.61
CA GLY A 65 -8.11 -0.50 -5.85
C GLY A 65 -7.26 0.41 -4.94
N LYS A 66 -7.07 0.02 -3.67
CA LYS A 66 -6.15 0.73 -2.76
C LYS A 66 -4.67 0.50 -3.14
N MET A 67 -4.32 -0.69 -3.64
CA MET A 67 -2.97 -0.99 -4.12
C MET A 67 -2.60 -0.14 -5.34
N GLU A 68 -3.53 0.03 -6.28
CA GLU A 68 -3.39 0.92 -7.45
C GLU A 68 -3.16 2.37 -7.03
N LEU A 69 -3.90 2.86 -6.04
CA LEU A 69 -3.68 4.22 -5.55
C LEU A 69 -2.30 4.36 -4.90
N LEU A 70 -1.85 3.39 -4.09
CA LEU A 70 -0.49 3.40 -3.53
C LEU A 70 0.59 3.42 -4.61
N GLU A 71 0.37 2.67 -5.69
CA GLU A 71 1.25 2.61 -6.85
C GLU A 71 1.31 3.95 -7.59
N SER A 72 0.17 4.64 -7.73
CA SER A 72 0.11 5.95 -8.39
C SER A 72 0.99 7.02 -7.73
N PHE A 73 1.29 6.88 -6.43
CA PHE A 73 2.21 7.77 -5.72
C PHE A 73 3.69 7.47 -5.96
N GLY A 74 4.03 6.34 -6.60
CA GLY A 74 5.40 5.95 -6.92
C GLY A 74 6.29 5.70 -5.69
N TRP A 75 5.71 5.20 -4.59
CA TRP A 75 6.44 5.01 -3.32
C TRP A 75 7.33 3.77 -3.25
N PHE A 76 7.26 2.87 -4.24
CA PHE A 76 8.03 1.63 -4.26
C PHE A 76 8.52 1.31 -5.68
N GLY A 77 9.62 0.55 -5.78
CA GLY A 77 10.26 0.19 -7.04
C GLY A 77 10.08 -1.27 -7.42
N ALA A 78 10.91 -1.73 -8.37
CA ALA A 78 10.89 -3.11 -8.87
C ALA A 78 11.22 -4.12 -7.76
N GLU A 79 12.17 -3.82 -6.86
CA GLU A 79 12.55 -4.73 -5.78
C GLU A 79 11.38 -4.98 -4.81
N GLU A 80 10.72 -3.91 -4.37
CA GLU A 80 9.52 -4.02 -3.54
C GLU A 80 8.40 -4.77 -4.26
N LEU A 81 8.21 -4.51 -5.56
CA LEU A 81 7.20 -5.20 -6.37
C LEU A 81 7.43 -6.72 -6.40
N GLU A 82 8.66 -7.20 -6.57
CA GLU A 82 8.97 -8.64 -6.47
C GLU A 82 8.64 -9.20 -5.09
N ASN A 83 8.96 -8.46 -4.02
CA ASN A 83 8.65 -8.88 -2.66
C ASN A 83 7.12 -8.97 -2.42
N PHE A 84 6.35 -8.07 -3.03
CA PHE A 84 4.88 -8.10 -2.99
C PHE A 84 4.31 -9.28 -3.75
N ILE A 85 4.83 -9.59 -4.94
CA ILE A 85 4.45 -10.77 -5.72
C ILE A 85 4.72 -12.05 -4.91
N CYS A 86 5.89 -12.14 -4.27
CA CYS A 86 6.24 -13.26 -3.41
C CYS A 86 5.25 -13.40 -2.23
N THR A 87 4.88 -12.29 -1.60
CA THR A 87 3.91 -12.27 -0.49
C THR A 87 2.52 -12.68 -0.95
N ALA A 88 2.00 -12.11 -2.04
CA ALA A 88 0.69 -12.45 -2.58
C ALA A 88 0.62 -13.94 -2.97
N ARG A 89 1.69 -14.49 -3.56
CA ARG A 89 1.80 -15.91 -3.87
C ARG A 89 1.82 -16.78 -2.61
N ARG A 90 2.60 -16.41 -1.58
CA ARG A 90 2.67 -17.14 -0.30
C ARG A 90 1.33 -17.15 0.41
N GLU A 91 0.62 -16.02 0.40
CA GLU A 91 -0.67 -15.86 1.07
C GLU A 91 -1.87 -16.25 0.20
N ARG A 92 -1.63 -16.75 -1.03
CA ARG A 92 -2.63 -17.21 -2.00
C ARG A 92 -3.69 -16.14 -2.36
N LYS A 93 -3.25 -14.89 -2.43
CA LYS A 93 -4.08 -13.71 -2.76
C LYS A 93 -4.09 -13.52 -4.26
N LEU A 94 -5.03 -14.19 -4.95
CA LEU A 94 -5.00 -14.34 -6.40
C LEU A 94 -5.23 -13.01 -7.11
N GLU A 95 -6.18 -12.20 -6.63
CA GLU A 95 -6.50 -10.91 -7.25
C GLU A 95 -5.31 -9.94 -7.17
N SER A 96 -4.75 -9.80 -5.97
CA SER A 96 -3.54 -9.01 -5.75
C SER A 96 -2.35 -9.54 -6.53
N LEU A 97 -2.18 -10.86 -6.62
CA LEU A 97 -1.08 -11.48 -7.38
C LEU A 97 -1.20 -11.16 -8.88
N VAL A 98 -2.37 -11.37 -9.48
CA VAL A 98 -2.61 -11.10 -10.91
C VAL A 98 -2.34 -9.64 -11.21
N TRP A 99 -2.83 -8.73 -10.36
CA TRP A 99 -2.60 -7.31 -10.52
C TRP A 99 -1.11 -6.94 -10.42
N LEU A 100 -0.39 -7.43 -9.40
CA LEU A 100 1.04 -7.16 -9.23
C LEU A 100 1.88 -7.69 -10.41
N MET A 101 1.51 -8.84 -10.98
CA MET A 101 2.17 -9.38 -12.17
C MET A 101 1.93 -8.50 -13.40
N ARG A 102 0.70 -8.02 -13.62
CA ARG A 102 0.38 -7.08 -14.70
C ARG A 102 1.14 -5.75 -14.53
N LEU A 103 1.20 -5.24 -13.31
CA LEU A 103 1.95 -4.02 -13.00
C LEU A 103 3.44 -4.19 -13.33
N LYS A 104 4.03 -5.34 -12.94
CA LYS A 104 5.43 -5.65 -13.24
C LYS A 104 5.69 -5.69 -14.75
N ASP A 105 4.82 -6.36 -15.50
CA ASP A 105 4.91 -6.46 -16.96
C ASP A 105 4.87 -5.06 -17.59
N GLN A 106 3.93 -4.21 -17.15
CA GLN A 106 3.75 -2.87 -17.69
C GLN A 106 4.90 -1.91 -17.37
N LYS A 107 5.45 -1.93 -16.15
CA LYS A 107 6.45 -0.93 -15.69
C LYS A 107 7.90 -1.33 -15.91
N TYR A 108 8.23 -2.60 -15.71
CA TYR A 108 9.62 -3.06 -15.68
C TYR A 108 9.91 -4.12 -16.74
N GLY A 109 8.87 -4.74 -17.29
CA GLY A 109 8.97 -5.92 -18.13
C GLY A 109 9.51 -7.13 -17.37
N TYR A 110 9.36 -8.30 -17.97
CA TYR A 110 10.09 -9.47 -17.50
C TYR A 110 11.49 -9.44 -18.10
N LYS A 111 12.52 -9.28 -17.26
CA LYS A 111 13.89 -9.55 -17.72
C LYS A 111 13.97 -11.03 -18.09
N GLU A 112 14.00 -11.32 -19.38
CA GLU A 112 14.36 -12.64 -19.86
C GLU A 112 15.73 -13.00 -19.26
N LYS A 113 15.78 -14.08 -18.50
CA LYS A 113 17.07 -14.70 -18.20
C LYS A 113 17.60 -15.17 -19.55
N LYS A 114 18.65 -14.50 -20.05
CA LYS A 114 19.44 -15.04 -21.15
C LYS A 114 20.00 -16.36 -20.64
N PHE A 115 19.46 -17.46 -21.15
CA PHE A 115 20.07 -18.76 -21.02
C PHE A 115 21.14 -18.78 -22.11
N ASP A 116 22.39 -18.54 -21.74
CA ASP A 116 23.50 -18.87 -22.61
C ASP A 116 23.51 -20.41 -22.73
N LEU A 117 23.28 -20.90 -23.95
CA LEU A 117 23.15 -22.31 -24.32
C LEU A 117 24.54 -22.96 -24.50
#